data_AF-A0A2A9FRR8-F1
#
_entry.id   AF-A0A2A9FRR8-F1
#
_cell.length_a   1.000
_cell.length_b   1.000
_cell.length_c   1.000
_cell.angle_alpha   90.00
_cell.angle_beta   90.00
_cell.angle_gamma   90.00
#
_symmetry.space_group_name_H-M   'P 1'
#
loop_
_entity.id
_entity.type
_entity.pdbx_description
1 polymer ?
#
loop_
_entity_poly.entity_id
_entity_poly.type
_entity_poly.pdbx_seq_one_letter_code
_entity_poly.pdbx_strand_id
1 'polypeptide(L)'
;MSKGLLQLVLTGAVLSYSSFSSAVLLDCSITDVSWNGSNASACEGAFAGNDTGAQGTLLDNIPVTDPWAGDAFTLLTKSDSNPAGAENSIGGVNFVIAASGNGTTGTWTLAWSAADGNDLPISIDLIASVKGSTQYSFYLFEDLTFDTNPNSGTGTFSTISLQNNGGNTPGLSHISIFGREVVVPPVVVPEPTTLALLGLGLFGMGFRRRFIKS
;
A
#
# COMPACT_ATOMS: atom_id res chain seq x y z
N MET A 1 19.94 66.81 58.80
CA MET A 1 19.90 65.34 58.98
C MET A 1 18.94 64.77 57.95
N SER A 2 19.50 64.25 56.87
CA SER A 2 18.79 63.72 55.69
C SER A 2 18.44 62.25 55.91
N LYS A 3 17.20 61.84 55.63
CA LYS A 3 16.85 60.43 55.45
C LYS A 3 16.03 60.31 54.17
N GLY A 4 16.65 59.61 53.20
CA GLY A 4 16.24 59.49 51.82
C GLY A 4 15.03 58.59 51.63
N LEU A 5 14.31 58.94 50.57
CA LEU A 5 13.20 58.23 49.97
C LEU A 5 13.77 57.03 49.19
N LEU A 6 13.37 55.80 49.55
CA LEU A 6 13.74 54.59 48.80
C LEU A 6 12.68 54.35 47.72
N GLN A 7 13.05 54.58 46.47
CA GLN A 7 12.17 54.40 45.31
C GLN A 7 12.37 52.98 44.77
N LEU A 8 11.38 52.11 44.98
CA LEU A 8 11.36 50.73 44.49
C LEU A 8 10.95 50.75 43.01
N VAL A 9 11.91 50.52 42.11
CA VAL A 9 11.65 50.36 40.66
C VAL A 9 11.33 48.90 40.39
N LEU A 10 10.07 48.60 40.06
CA LEU A 10 9.65 47.30 39.53
C LEU A 10 9.88 47.28 38.01
N THR A 11 10.91 46.58 37.56
CA THR A 11 11.11 46.22 36.15
C THR A 11 10.27 44.99 35.80
N GLY A 12 9.16 45.19 35.09
CA GLY A 12 8.34 44.10 34.55
C GLY A 12 8.99 43.50 33.30
N ALA A 13 9.33 42.22 33.35
CA ALA A 13 9.78 41.46 32.18
C ALA A 13 8.56 41.06 31.33
N VAL A 14 8.49 41.56 30.10
CA VAL A 14 7.48 41.16 29.11
C VAL A 14 7.95 39.83 28.50
N LEU A 15 7.29 38.72 28.86
CA LEU A 15 7.45 37.44 28.16
C LEU A 15 6.68 37.49 26.85
N SER A 16 7.39 37.72 25.75
CA SER A 16 6.89 37.49 24.40
C SER A 16 6.81 35.98 24.13
N TYR A 17 5.60 35.43 24.14
CA TYR A 17 5.34 34.08 23.65
C TYR A 17 5.31 34.11 22.12
N SER A 18 6.34 33.56 21.47
CA SER A 18 6.27 33.21 20.06
C SER A 18 5.40 31.95 19.92
N SER A 19 4.18 32.10 19.43
CA SER A 19 3.35 30.98 19.01
C SER A 19 3.97 30.35 17.76
N PHE A 20 4.62 29.20 17.93
CA PHE A 20 4.98 28.32 16.83
C PHE A 20 3.68 27.76 16.24
N SER A 21 3.35 28.17 15.01
CA SER A 21 2.32 27.49 14.22
C SER A 21 2.92 26.18 13.72
N SER A 22 2.73 25.09 14.46
CA SER A 22 2.95 23.76 13.92
C SER A 22 1.99 23.59 12.75
N ALA A 23 2.51 23.49 11.53
CA ALA A 23 1.72 22.98 10.42
C ALA A 23 1.23 21.60 10.84
N VAL A 24 -0.09 21.46 11.02
CA VAL A 24 -0.70 20.15 11.20
C VAL A 24 -0.50 19.47 9.85
N LEU A 25 0.48 18.56 9.78
CA LEU A 25 0.48 17.56 8.71
C LEU A 25 -0.90 16.89 8.81
N LEU A 26 -1.71 17.06 7.77
CA LEU A 26 -2.90 16.25 7.64
C LEU A 26 -2.38 14.82 7.48
N ASP A 27 -2.68 14.00 8.47
CA ASP A 27 -2.52 12.57 8.34
C ASP A 27 -3.43 12.11 7.20
N CYS A 28 -3.00 11.08 6.48
CA CYS A 28 -3.84 10.52 5.42
C CYS A 28 -5.14 9.96 6.01
N SER A 29 -6.18 9.84 5.18
CA SER A 29 -7.38 9.09 5.55
C SER A 29 -7.52 7.87 4.65
N ILE A 30 -7.78 6.70 5.22
CA ILE A 30 -8.06 5.48 4.45
C ILE A 30 -9.25 5.63 3.47
N THR A 31 -10.09 6.65 3.67
CA THR A 31 -11.21 6.98 2.78
C THR A 31 -10.84 7.86 1.59
N ASP A 32 -9.63 8.41 1.56
CA ASP A 32 -9.17 9.30 0.49
C ASP A 32 -8.94 8.54 -0.81
N VAL A 33 -8.62 7.24 -0.72
CA VAL A 33 -8.42 6.37 -1.87
C VAL A 33 -9.24 5.11 -1.72
N SER A 34 -9.88 4.70 -2.81
CA SER A 34 -10.69 3.48 -2.85
C SER A 34 -10.25 2.56 -3.99
N TRP A 35 -10.61 1.29 -3.88
CA TRP A 35 -10.49 0.26 -4.92
C TRP A 35 -11.75 -0.59 -4.97
N ASN A 36 -12.39 -0.66 -6.14
CA ASN A 36 -13.65 -1.39 -6.38
C ASN A 36 -14.72 -1.15 -5.30
N GLY A 37 -14.84 0.10 -4.86
CA GLY A 37 -15.80 0.54 -3.84
C GLY A 37 -15.38 0.31 -2.38
N SER A 38 -14.20 -0.27 -2.13
CA SER A 38 -13.62 -0.46 -0.80
C SER A 38 -12.56 0.60 -0.51
N ASN A 39 -12.50 1.07 0.73
CA ASN A 39 -11.44 1.96 1.20
C ASN A 39 -10.11 1.21 1.37
N ALA A 40 -9.01 1.94 1.52
CA ALA A 40 -7.72 1.34 1.85
C ALA A 40 -7.77 0.65 3.23
N SER A 41 -6.96 -0.40 3.42
CA SER A 41 -6.77 -1.07 4.71
C SER A 41 -5.97 -0.20 5.68
N ALA A 42 -4.97 0.52 5.15
CA ALA A 42 -4.11 1.42 5.88
C ALA A 42 -3.64 2.56 4.97
N CYS A 43 -3.19 3.65 5.59
CA CYS A 43 -2.54 4.72 4.87
C CYS A 43 -1.39 5.28 5.71
N GLU A 44 -0.42 5.91 5.05
CA GLU A 44 0.67 6.62 5.73
C GLU A 44 1.04 7.90 4.95
N GLY A 45 1.36 8.97 5.66
CA GLY A 45 1.76 10.27 5.10
C GLY A 45 1.04 11.44 5.77
N ALA A 46 1.06 12.65 5.24
CA ALA A 46 1.75 13.08 4.03
C ALA A 46 3.28 13.14 4.22
N PHE A 47 4.00 12.52 3.29
CA PHE A 47 5.47 12.61 3.19
C PHE A 47 5.87 13.74 2.26
N ALA A 48 7.03 14.35 2.52
CA ALA A 48 7.61 15.35 1.63
C ALA A 48 8.47 14.70 0.53
N GLY A 49 8.53 15.35 -0.64
CA GLY A 49 9.41 14.95 -1.75
C GLY A 49 8.68 14.16 -2.84
N ASN A 50 9.39 13.22 -3.47
CA ASN A 50 8.85 12.35 -4.52
C ASN A 50 8.64 10.93 -3.99
N ASP A 51 7.63 10.25 -4.53
CA ASP A 51 7.28 8.87 -4.23
C ASP A 51 8.09 7.85 -5.05
N THR A 52 8.74 8.31 -6.14
CA THR A 52 9.55 7.48 -7.05
C THR A 52 10.87 8.18 -7.43
N GLY A 53 11.93 7.39 -7.66
CA GLY A 53 13.22 7.83 -8.24
C GLY A 53 14.33 8.12 -7.23
N ALA A 54 15.41 8.78 -7.68
CA ALA A 54 16.64 8.99 -6.90
C ALA A 54 16.49 9.89 -5.66
N GLN A 55 15.39 10.65 -5.55
CA GLN A 55 15.07 11.49 -4.39
C GLN A 55 13.94 10.93 -3.53
N GLY A 56 13.49 9.71 -3.80
CA GLY A 56 12.50 9.04 -2.97
C GLY A 56 12.13 7.68 -3.55
N THR A 57 12.42 6.63 -2.80
CA THR A 57 11.74 5.36 -2.98
C THR A 57 10.66 5.27 -1.91
N LEU A 58 9.45 4.92 -2.32
CA LEU A 58 8.39 4.55 -1.40
C LEU A 58 8.87 3.52 -0.36
N LEU A 59 9.79 2.64 -0.75
CA LEU A 59 10.43 1.64 0.11
C LEU A 59 11.18 2.22 1.32
N ASP A 60 11.78 3.41 1.21
CA ASP A 60 12.51 4.03 2.32
C ASP A 60 11.59 4.63 3.38
N ASN A 61 10.33 4.92 3.02
CA ASN A 61 9.37 5.64 3.86
C ASN A 61 8.22 4.76 4.37
N ILE A 62 8.08 3.53 3.85
CA ILE A 62 7.08 2.59 4.34
C ILE A 62 7.49 2.06 5.73
N PRO A 63 6.59 2.07 6.72
CA PRO A 63 6.85 1.45 8.01
C PRO A 63 7.23 -0.04 7.86
N VAL A 64 8.19 -0.53 8.63
CA VAL A 64 8.54 -1.97 8.66
C VAL A 64 7.66 -2.79 9.61
N THR A 65 6.55 -2.21 10.05
CA THR A 65 5.57 -2.81 10.95
C THR A 65 4.30 -3.16 10.21
N ASP A 66 3.55 -4.12 10.72
CA ASP A 66 2.20 -4.46 10.26
C ASP A 66 1.33 -3.20 10.10
N PRO A 67 0.52 -3.05 9.02
CA PRO A 67 0.31 -4.00 7.90
C PRO A 67 1.34 -3.90 6.76
N TRP A 68 2.33 -3.05 6.91
CA TRP A 68 3.30 -2.73 5.87
C TRP A 68 4.51 -3.70 5.85
N ALA A 69 4.70 -4.45 6.93
CA ALA A 69 5.77 -5.43 7.07
C ALA A 69 5.71 -6.52 5.98
N GLY A 70 6.86 -7.08 5.60
CA GLY A 70 6.97 -8.17 4.64
C GLY A 70 8.03 -7.90 3.56
N ASP A 71 7.85 -8.53 2.40
CA ASP A 71 8.71 -8.30 1.24
C ASP A 71 8.57 -6.88 0.70
N ALA A 72 9.62 -6.41 0.03
CA ALA A 72 9.67 -5.08 -0.55
C ALA A 72 8.65 -4.92 -1.70
N PHE A 73 7.94 -3.80 -1.70
CA PHE A 73 7.05 -3.41 -2.79
C PHE A 73 7.83 -2.98 -4.04
N THR A 74 7.36 -3.40 -5.22
CA THR A 74 7.95 -3.01 -6.51
C THR A 74 7.03 -2.01 -7.22
N LEU A 75 7.59 -0.95 -7.82
CA LEU A 75 6.83 -0.02 -8.66
C LEU A 75 6.33 -0.74 -9.91
N LEU A 76 5.01 -0.84 -10.09
CA LEU A 76 4.39 -1.54 -11.22
C LEU A 76 4.03 -0.58 -12.35
N THR A 77 3.44 0.57 -12.05
CA THR A 77 3.01 1.54 -13.06
C THR A 77 2.75 2.91 -12.42
N LYS A 78 2.70 3.96 -13.25
CA LYS A 78 2.48 5.33 -12.82
C LYS A 78 1.68 6.11 -13.86
N SER A 79 0.75 6.97 -13.42
CA SER A 79 -0.27 7.56 -14.32
C SER A 79 0.25 8.66 -15.25
N ASP A 80 1.44 9.19 -15.02
CA ASP A 80 2.12 10.21 -15.83
C ASP A 80 3.40 9.68 -16.49
N SER A 81 3.61 8.36 -16.50
CA SER A 81 4.70 7.71 -17.26
C SER A 81 4.61 8.08 -18.75
N ASN A 82 5.75 8.18 -19.44
CA ASN A 82 5.77 8.37 -20.90
C ASN A 82 6.71 7.36 -21.58
N PRO A 83 6.18 6.40 -22.36
CA PRO A 83 4.75 6.18 -22.62
C PRO A 83 4.00 5.79 -21.33
N ALA A 84 2.73 6.18 -21.23
CA ALA A 84 1.88 5.77 -20.10
C ALA A 84 1.76 4.25 -20.14
N GLY A 85 2.27 3.55 -19.14
CA GLY A 85 2.39 2.09 -19.23
C GLY A 85 3.18 1.46 -18.09
N ALA A 86 3.22 0.13 -18.09
CA ALA A 86 3.89 -0.69 -17.08
C ALA A 86 5.38 -0.31 -16.95
N GLU A 87 5.82 -0.10 -15.71
CA GLU A 87 7.23 0.10 -15.35
C GLU A 87 7.90 -1.25 -15.05
N ASN A 88 7.18 -2.15 -14.37
CA ASN A 88 7.59 -3.52 -14.09
C ASN A 88 6.38 -4.47 -14.13
N SER A 89 6.67 -5.77 -14.10
CA SER A 89 5.67 -6.84 -13.92
C SER A 89 5.90 -7.58 -12.61
N ILE A 90 4.85 -8.24 -12.11
CA ILE A 90 4.93 -9.15 -10.98
C ILE A 90 4.21 -10.44 -11.31
N GLY A 91 4.85 -11.59 -11.03
CA GLY A 91 4.34 -12.90 -11.42
C GLY A 91 3.96 -13.03 -12.90
N GLY A 92 4.62 -12.32 -13.82
CA GLY A 92 4.29 -12.32 -15.25
C GLY A 92 3.15 -11.38 -15.68
N VAL A 93 2.54 -10.65 -14.73
CA VAL A 93 1.43 -9.73 -14.97
C VAL A 93 1.92 -8.28 -15.09
N ASN A 94 1.52 -7.62 -16.17
CA ASN A 94 1.77 -6.19 -16.42
C ASN A 94 0.57 -5.35 -15.98
N PHE A 95 0.83 -4.12 -15.53
CA PHE A 95 -0.18 -3.20 -15.02
C PHE A 95 -0.11 -1.85 -15.73
N VAL A 96 -1.26 -1.25 -15.99
CA VAL A 96 -1.37 0.10 -16.59
C VAL A 96 -2.40 0.90 -15.80
N ILE A 97 -2.00 2.07 -15.31
CA ILE A 97 -2.89 2.98 -14.60
C ILE A 97 -3.25 4.21 -15.44
N ALA A 98 -4.52 4.61 -15.37
CA ALA A 98 -5.01 5.90 -15.82
C ALA A 98 -5.72 6.60 -14.67
N ALA A 99 -5.56 7.92 -14.55
CA ALA A 99 -6.25 8.75 -13.57
C ALA A 99 -6.94 9.94 -14.27
N SER A 100 -8.11 10.33 -13.76
CA SER A 100 -8.89 11.46 -14.29
C SER A 100 -9.66 12.16 -13.17
N GLY A 101 -9.93 13.46 -13.30
CA GLY A 101 -10.63 14.20 -12.23
C GLY A 101 -10.55 15.72 -12.37
N ASN A 102 -10.90 16.41 -11.28
CA ASN A 102 -10.92 17.88 -11.19
C ASN A 102 -9.63 18.47 -10.59
N GLY A 103 -8.56 17.67 -10.54
CA GLY A 103 -7.32 18.01 -9.86
C GLY A 103 -7.27 17.45 -8.44
N THR A 104 -8.16 17.86 -7.54
CA THR A 104 -8.07 17.46 -6.12
C THR A 104 -8.82 16.17 -5.78
N THR A 105 -9.74 15.75 -6.64
CA THR A 105 -10.50 14.49 -6.52
C THR A 105 -10.71 13.88 -7.89
N GLY A 106 -10.94 12.58 -7.94
CA GLY A 106 -11.22 11.91 -9.21
C GLY A 106 -11.31 10.41 -9.11
N THR A 107 -11.17 9.76 -10.26
CA THR A 107 -11.15 8.31 -10.41
C THR A 107 -9.84 7.86 -11.02
N TRP A 108 -9.49 6.61 -10.73
CA TRP A 108 -8.39 5.92 -11.38
C TRP A 108 -8.85 4.54 -11.83
N THR A 109 -8.21 4.04 -12.88
CA THR A 109 -8.45 2.71 -13.45
C THR A 109 -7.10 2.03 -13.56
N LEU A 110 -7.02 0.81 -13.04
CA LEU A 110 -5.87 -0.06 -13.18
C LEU A 110 -6.30 -1.24 -14.03
N ALA A 111 -5.68 -1.35 -15.20
CA ALA A 111 -5.82 -2.50 -16.09
C ALA A 111 -4.62 -3.41 -15.91
N TRP A 112 -4.83 -4.71 -16.10
CA TRP A 112 -3.75 -5.70 -16.03
C TRP A 112 -3.87 -6.74 -17.13
N SER A 113 -2.73 -7.32 -17.48
CA SER A 113 -2.64 -8.37 -18.49
C SER A 113 -1.44 -9.26 -18.19
N ALA A 114 -1.68 -10.57 -18.20
CA ALA A 114 -0.60 -11.55 -18.18
C ALA A 114 0.20 -11.51 -19.49
N ALA A 115 1.53 -11.64 -19.39
CA ALA A 115 2.38 -11.81 -20.56
C ALA A 115 2.05 -13.14 -21.27
N ASP A 116 1.84 -14.19 -20.49
CA ASP A 116 1.34 -15.49 -20.94
C ASP A 116 0.02 -15.79 -20.24
N GLY A 117 -1.00 -16.29 -20.96
CA GLY A 117 -2.37 -16.45 -20.42
C GLY A 117 -2.55 -17.38 -19.20
N ASN A 118 -1.48 -17.89 -18.60
CA ASN A 118 -1.47 -18.74 -17.41
C ASN A 118 -1.01 -18.03 -16.12
N ASP A 119 -0.56 -16.77 -16.20
CA ASP A 119 -0.03 -16.04 -15.04
C ASP A 119 -1.13 -15.40 -14.15
N LEU A 120 -2.40 -15.56 -14.53
CA LEU A 120 -3.57 -15.14 -13.77
C LEU A 120 -4.42 -16.36 -13.37
N PRO A 121 -5.08 -16.35 -12.20
CA PRO A 121 -5.12 -15.25 -11.24
C PRO A 121 -3.85 -15.14 -10.37
N ILE A 122 -3.55 -13.92 -9.92
CA ILE A 122 -2.48 -13.63 -8.94
C ILE A 122 -3.04 -12.84 -7.76
N SER A 123 -2.51 -13.06 -6.56
CA SER A 123 -2.85 -12.28 -5.36
C SER A 123 -1.70 -11.38 -4.99
N ILE A 124 -1.98 -10.09 -4.78
CA ILE A 124 -0.98 -9.04 -4.60
C ILE A 124 -1.45 -8.10 -3.47
N ASP A 125 -0.53 -7.71 -2.60
CA ASP A 125 -0.73 -6.51 -1.79
C ASP A 125 -0.35 -5.31 -2.64
N LEU A 126 -1.26 -4.35 -2.76
CA LEU A 126 -1.14 -3.20 -3.63
C LEU A 126 -1.05 -1.91 -2.82
N ILE A 127 -0.13 -1.04 -3.18
CA ILE A 127 -0.06 0.33 -2.67
C ILE A 127 -0.36 1.30 -3.78
N ALA A 128 -1.37 2.15 -3.57
CA ALA A 128 -1.56 3.36 -4.35
C ALA A 128 -0.84 4.53 -3.64
N SER A 129 0.14 5.13 -4.31
CA SER A 129 0.77 6.39 -3.91
C SER A 129 0.08 7.54 -4.63
N VAL A 130 -0.55 8.43 -3.88
CA VAL A 130 -1.17 9.64 -4.42
C VAL A 130 -0.24 10.82 -4.17
N LYS A 131 0.27 11.42 -5.25
CA LYS A 131 1.16 12.58 -5.17
C LYS A 131 0.46 13.86 -5.60
N GLY A 132 0.68 14.93 -4.83
CA GLY A 132 0.31 16.29 -5.19
C GLY A 132 1.39 17.28 -4.76
N SER A 133 1.90 18.07 -5.71
CA SER A 133 2.92 19.09 -5.44
C SER A 133 4.16 18.50 -4.73
N THR A 134 4.51 19.01 -3.55
CA THR A 134 5.68 18.61 -2.76
C THR A 134 5.41 17.46 -1.79
N GLN A 135 4.21 16.87 -1.80
CA GLN A 135 3.82 15.82 -0.87
C GLN A 135 3.18 14.61 -1.55
N TYR A 136 3.17 13.47 -0.85
CA TYR A 136 2.47 12.26 -1.25
C TYR A 136 2.04 11.43 -0.02
N SER A 137 1.08 10.55 -0.19
CA SER A 137 0.65 9.56 0.81
C SER A 137 0.44 8.20 0.18
N PHE A 138 0.61 7.15 0.97
CA PHE A 138 0.42 5.76 0.57
C PHE A 138 -0.89 5.21 1.08
N TYR A 139 -1.51 4.33 0.30
CA TYR A 139 -2.77 3.68 0.62
C TYR A 139 -2.65 2.20 0.28
N LEU A 140 -2.70 1.36 1.31
CA LEU A 140 -2.53 -0.10 1.21
C LEU A 140 -3.86 -0.79 0.94
N PHE A 141 -3.84 -1.76 0.04
CA PHE A 141 -4.90 -2.72 -0.20
C PHE A 141 -4.29 -4.11 -0.16
N GLU A 142 -4.76 -4.94 0.76
CA GLU A 142 -4.17 -6.26 1.01
C GLU A 142 -4.95 -7.35 0.28
N ASP A 143 -4.24 -8.43 -0.07
CA ASP A 143 -4.82 -9.66 -0.61
C ASP A 143 -5.76 -9.43 -1.81
N LEU A 144 -5.36 -8.54 -2.72
CA LEU A 144 -6.13 -8.28 -3.93
C LEU A 144 -5.90 -9.38 -4.96
N THR A 145 -6.97 -10.04 -5.38
CA THR A 145 -6.93 -10.99 -6.51
C THR A 145 -7.16 -10.28 -7.84
N PHE A 146 -6.22 -10.47 -8.76
CA PHE A 146 -6.32 -10.03 -10.16
C PHE A 146 -6.61 -11.25 -11.04
N ASP A 147 -7.72 -11.23 -11.79
CA ASP A 147 -8.19 -12.35 -12.61
C ASP A 147 -8.15 -12.02 -14.12
N THR A 148 -8.43 -12.99 -14.97
CA THR A 148 -8.59 -12.81 -16.42
C THR A 148 -9.88 -12.06 -16.80
N ASN A 149 -10.90 -12.09 -15.94
CA ASN A 149 -12.17 -11.38 -16.16
C ASN A 149 -12.83 -10.97 -14.82
N PRO A 150 -12.96 -9.67 -14.50
CA PRO A 150 -12.48 -8.54 -15.31
C PRO A 150 -10.95 -8.44 -15.31
N ASN A 151 -10.38 -7.82 -16.34
CA ASN A 151 -8.95 -7.49 -16.43
C ASN A 151 -8.67 -6.01 -16.11
N SER A 152 -9.60 -5.36 -15.40
CA SER A 152 -9.47 -3.99 -14.93
C SER A 152 -10.33 -3.76 -13.69
N GLY A 153 -9.91 -2.80 -12.88
CA GLY A 153 -10.60 -2.34 -11.68
C GLY A 153 -10.50 -0.82 -11.57
N THR A 154 -11.38 -0.24 -10.76
CA THR A 154 -11.51 1.22 -10.65
C THR A 154 -11.52 1.66 -9.21
N GLY A 155 -11.09 2.89 -8.97
CA GLY A 155 -11.05 3.48 -7.65
C GLY A 155 -11.26 4.99 -7.68
N THR A 156 -11.44 5.60 -6.52
CA THR A 156 -11.42 7.06 -6.35
C THR A 156 -10.14 7.50 -5.67
N PHE A 157 -9.80 8.79 -5.83
CA PHE A 157 -8.73 9.44 -5.07
C PHE A 157 -9.15 10.84 -4.61
N SER A 158 -8.51 11.30 -3.55
CA SER A 158 -8.56 12.66 -3.00
C SER A 158 -7.16 13.09 -2.57
N THR A 159 -6.81 14.34 -2.83
CA THR A 159 -5.56 14.95 -2.35
C THR A 159 -5.79 15.85 -1.13
N ILE A 160 -6.98 15.82 -0.51
CA ILE A 160 -7.37 16.67 0.63
C ILE A 160 -6.36 16.63 1.78
N SER A 161 -5.73 15.48 2.00
CA SER A 161 -4.75 15.24 3.07
C SER A 161 -3.33 15.69 2.70
N LEU A 162 -3.13 16.24 1.50
CA LEU A 162 -1.88 16.81 1.04
C LEU A 162 -1.91 18.34 1.11
N GLN A 163 -0.75 18.94 1.33
CA GLN A 163 -0.52 20.38 1.30
C GLN A 163 0.65 20.74 0.40
N ASN A 164 0.51 21.84 -0.34
CA ASN A 164 1.64 22.49 -0.99
C ASN A 164 2.36 23.45 -0.02
N ASN A 165 3.47 24.06 -0.47
CA ASN A 165 4.25 25.01 0.34
C ASN A 165 3.45 26.27 0.77
N GLY A 166 2.28 26.51 0.18
CA GLY A 166 1.35 27.59 0.56
C GLY A 166 0.23 27.15 1.50
N GLY A 167 0.24 25.90 1.99
CA GLY A 167 -0.80 25.35 2.89
C GLY A 167 -2.12 25.02 2.19
N ASN A 168 -2.17 25.02 0.86
CA ASN A 168 -3.36 24.69 0.10
C ASN A 168 -3.34 23.23 -0.37
N THR A 169 -4.53 22.63 -0.54
CA THR A 169 -4.69 21.32 -1.15
C THR A 169 -4.22 21.34 -2.61
N PRO A 170 -3.16 20.59 -2.96
CA PRO A 170 -2.64 20.56 -4.32
C PRO A 170 -3.53 19.70 -5.23
N GLY A 171 -3.53 19.98 -6.53
CA GLY A 171 -4.03 19.03 -7.50
C GLY A 171 -3.13 17.78 -7.61
N LEU A 172 -3.71 16.68 -8.09
CA LEU A 172 -3.04 15.44 -8.40
C LEU A 172 -1.93 15.71 -9.42
N SER A 173 -0.72 15.29 -9.07
CA SER A 173 0.40 15.21 -10.01
C SER A 173 0.35 13.87 -10.73
N HIS A 174 0.31 12.78 -9.97
CA HIS A 174 0.17 11.42 -10.49
C HIS A 174 -0.23 10.43 -9.39
N ILE A 175 -0.62 9.22 -9.82
CA ILE A 175 -0.75 8.04 -8.96
C ILE A 175 0.30 7.01 -9.39
N SER A 176 1.07 6.51 -8.43
CA SER A 176 1.99 5.38 -8.64
C SER A 176 1.44 4.14 -7.96
N ILE A 177 1.50 2.99 -8.64
CA ILE A 177 1.07 1.70 -8.11
C ILE A 177 2.30 0.87 -7.82
N PHE A 178 2.36 0.36 -6.59
CA PHE A 178 3.36 -0.60 -6.18
C PHE A 178 2.67 -1.90 -5.78
N GLY A 179 3.36 -3.02 -5.95
CA GLY A 179 2.83 -4.31 -5.56
C GLY A 179 3.89 -5.26 -5.06
N ARG A 180 3.45 -6.23 -4.25
CA ARG A 180 4.21 -7.42 -3.88
C ARG A 180 3.30 -8.64 -3.97
N GLU A 181 3.86 -9.77 -4.38
CA GLU A 181 3.10 -11.01 -4.55
C GLU A 181 2.81 -11.59 -3.18
N VAL A 182 1.55 -11.96 -2.94
CA VAL A 182 1.17 -12.74 -1.76
C VAL A 182 1.46 -14.19 -2.08
N VAL A 183 2.62 -14.68 -1.63
CA VAL A 183 2.96 -16.10 -1.76
C VAL A 183 2.07 -16.90 -0.82
N VAL A 184 0.98 -17.45 -1.35
CA VAL A 184 0.17 -18.42 -0.62
C VAL A 184 1.02 -19.69 -0.44
N PRO A 185 1.37 -20.09 0.80
CA PRO A 185 2.13 -21.32 1.01
C PRO A 185 1.33 -22.49 0.42
N PRO A 186 1.99 -23.46 -0.25
CA PRO A 186 1.28 -24.58 -0.84
C PRO A 186 0.44 -25.26 0.25
N VAL A 187 -0.87 -25.37 -0.01
CA VAL A 187 -1.76 -26.11 0.88
C VAL A 187 -1.20 -27.52 0.97
N VAL A 188 -0.73 -27.90 2.17
CA VAL A 188 -0.27 -29.24 2.45
C VAL A 188 -1.51 -30.12 2.42
N VAL A 189 -1.87 -30.61 1.23
CA VAL A 189 -2.93 -31.61 1.08
C VAL A 189 -2.44 -32.82 1.88
N PRO A 190 -3.12 -33.23 2.97
CA PRO A 190 -2.75 -34.43 3.67
C PRO A 190 -2.75 -35.56 2.65
N GLU A 191 -1.60 -36.18 2.42
CA GLU A 191 -1.48 -37.29 1.48
C GLU A 191 -2.62 -38.26 1.79
N PRO A 192 -3.48 -38.55 0.80
CA PRO A 192 -4.76 -39.15 1.10
C PRO A 192 -4.54 -40.45 1.86
N THR A 193 -5.41 -40.68 2.82
CA THR A 193 -5.60 -41.92 3.60
C THR A 193 -5.61 -43.18 2.73
N THR A 194 -5.65 -43.05 1.40
CA THR A 194 -5.39 -44.08 0.39
C THR A 194 -4.03 -44.76 0.52
N LEU A 195 -2.94 -44.08 0.89
CA LEU A 195 -1.65 -44.76 1.16
C LEU A 195 -1.73 -45.63 2.42
N ALA A 196 -2.38 -45.11 3.47
CA ALA A 196 -2.64 -45.88 4.69
C ALA A 196 -3.60 -47.06 4.42
N LEU A 197 -4.64 -46.87 3.62
CA LEU A 197 -5.59 -47.92 3.23
C LEU A 197 -4.97 -48.95 2.28
N LEU A 198 -4.11 -48.54 1.37
CA LEU A 198 -3.34 -49.45 0.51
C LEU A 198 -2.38 -50.30 1.37
N GLY A 199 -1.71 -49.67 2.33
CA GLY A 199 -0.89 -50.36 3.32
C GLY A 199 -1.69 -51.38 4.13
N LEU A 200 -2.81 -50.97 4.73
CA LEU A 200 -3.70 -51.85 5.50
C LEU A 200 -4.32 -52.97 4.65
N GLY A 201 -4.66 -52.70 3.39
CA GLY A 201 -5.16 -53.69 2.44
C GLY A 201 -4.12 -54.77 2.10
N LEU A 202 -2.87 -54.38 1.91
CA LEU A 202 -1.74 -55.30 1.71
C LEU A 202 -1.45 -56.14 2.97
N PHE A 203 -1.45 -55.51 4.15
CA PHE A 203 -1.32 -56.24 5.42
C PHE A 203 -2.46 -57.24 5.62
N GLY A 204 -3.70 -56.86 5.37
CA GLY A 204 -4.87 -57.74 5.48
C GLY A 204 -4.80 -58.95 4.54
N MET A 205 -4.34 -58.77 3.30
CA MET A 205 -4.13 -59.87 2.36
C MET A 205 -2.98 -60.82 2.78
N GLY A 206 -1.93 -60.30 3.40
CA GLY A 206 -0.82 -61.10 3.93
C GLY A 206 -1.25 -62.06 5.04
N PHE A 207 -2.12 -61.61 5.96
CA PHE A 207 -2.64 -62.46 7.04
C PHE A 207 -3.61 -63.54 6.54
N ARG A 208 -4.44 -63.24 5.52
CA ARG A 208 -5.40 -64.22 4.97
C ARG A 208 -4.73 -65.47 4.36
N ARG A 209 -3.49 -65.35 3.88
CA ARG A 209 -2.76 -66.46 3.25
C ARG A 209 -2.27 -67.52 4.24
N ARG A 210 -2.13 -67.18 5.53
CA ARG A 210 -1.68 -68.13 6.58
C ARG A 210 -2.79 -69.05 7.10
N PHE A 211 -4.06 -68.68 6.94
CA PHE A 211 -5.20 -69.43 7.47
C PHE A 211 -5.82 -70.45 6.50
N ILE A 212 -5.34 -70.54 5.24
CA ILE A 212 -5.89 -71.44 4.20
C ILE A 212 -5.02 -72.71 4.01
N LYS A 213 -4.03 -72.96 4.89
CA LYS A 213 -3.39 -74.29 4.99
C LYS A 213 -3.98 -75.02 6.20
N SER A 214 -5.08 -75.73 5.97
CA SER A 214 -5.51 -76.91 6.74
C SER A 214 -6.01 -77.97 5.79
#